data_AF-A0A925HX04-F1
#
_entry.id   AF-A0A925HX04-F1
#
_cell.length_a   1.000
_cell.length_b   1.000
_cell.length_c   1.000
_cell.angle_alpha   90.00
_cell.angle_beta   90.00
_cell.angle_gamma   90.00
#
_symmetry.space_group_name_H-M   'P 1'
#
loop_
_entity.id
_entity.type
_entity.pdbx_description
1 polymer ?
#
loop_
_entity_poly.entity_id
_entity_poly.type
_entity_poly.pdbx_seq_one_letter_code
_entity_poly.pdbx_strand_id
1 'polypeptide(L)'
;LARNSLFGGYGSYDIGARGKLSTLLIIFNFFLLYQLVSKQKLSMFLVAGTILGCLFLLSMGGRMYVFQTFVVLLVFKTSFSQARWKTGKLLIFIFSGLLIGAAFGLWRMGSSLGVEKAAYSFFAEPTFTWFSTISYLSSNEVPLLSFPSNFITSFLNLVPNTFFSFKPYIVSTASMVNDYQNPLGADSVWSTFVINFGSLGSCIFLCVTGFILNYLRHLSAQSRFMAVYYIMVCGMLPFQFFRDGFYILNKQLFFNFLLLPAILLGVTNLVLFGIRRISNISSSQTLPSVADE
;
A
#
# COMPACT_ATOMS: atom_id res chain seq x y z
N LEU A 1 -8.17 -5.36 -20.98
CA LEU A 1 -7.11 -5.96 -20.11
C LEU A 1 -7.78 -6.89 -19.11
N ALA A 2 -7.28 -8.11 -18.93
CA ALA A 2 -7.71 -9.07 -17.89
C ALA A 2 -9.17 -9.59 -17.90
N ARG A 3 -9.90 -9.61 -19.03
CA ARG A 3 -11.30 -10.10 -19.09
C ARG A 3 -11.45 -11.56 -18.58
N ASN A 4 -10.44 -12.40 -18.78
CA ASN A 4 -10.44 -13.80 -18.36
C ASN A 4 -9.97 -14.03 -16.91
N SER A 5 -9.42 -12.99 -16.25
CA SER A 5 -8.94 -13.04 -14.86
C SER A 5 -9.88 -12.34 -13.88
N LEU A 6 -10.82 -11.53 -14.39
CA LEU A 6 -11.92 -10.97 -13.61
C LEU A 6 -12.94 -12.07 -13.34
N PHE A 7 -13.23 -12.30 -12.06
CA PHE A 7 -14.18 -13.30 -11.57
C PHE A 7 -13.84 -14.75 -11.92
N GLY A 8 -12.63 -14.99 -12.43
CA GLY A 8 -12.07 -16.33 -12.61
C GLY A 8 -11.56 -16.90 -11.29
N GLY A 9 -11.64 -18.23 -11.14
CA GLY A 9 -10.97 -18.96 -10.06
C GLY A 9 -9.44 -18.81 -10.09
N TYR A 10 -8.73 -19.53 -9.22
CA TYR A 10 -7.26 -19.46 -9.13
C TYR A 10 -6.48 -19.90 -10.41
N GLY A 11 -7.14 -20.15 -11.55
CA GLY A 11 -6.55 -20.71 -12.76
C GLY A 11 -5.92 -19.73 -13.75
N SER A 12 -6.19 -18.42 -13.70
CA SER A 12 -5.57 -17.45 -14.62
C SER A 12 -5.30 -16.09 -13.95
N TYR A 13 -4.02 -15.76 -13.77
CA TYR A 13 -3.58 -14.54 -13.07
C TYR A 13 -2.78 -13.62 -13.98
N ASP A 14 -3.35 -12.45 -14.31
CA ASP A 14 -2.56 -11.35 -14.87
C ASP A 14 -1.92 -10.51 -13.75
N ILE A 15 -0.66 -10.82 -13.45
CA ILE A 15 0.16 -10.16 -12.43
C ILE A 15 0.32 -8.66 -12.74
N GLY A 16 0.44 -8.30 -14.03
CA GLY A 16 0.65 -6.93 -14.47
C GLY A 16 -0.60 -6.06 -14.29
N ALA A 17 -1.77 -6.59 -14.66
CA ALA A 17 -3.04 -5.89 -14.46
C ALA A 17 -3.35 -5.67 -12.96
N ARG A 18 -3.11 -6.70 -12.12
CA ARG A 18 -3.28 -6.59 -10.66
C ARG A 18 -2.40 -5.51 -10.05
N GLY A 19 -1.13 -5.43 -10.45
CA GLY A 19 -0.19 -4.42 -9.95
C GLY A 19 -0.55 -2.98 -10.36
N LYS A 20 -1.09 -2.79 -11.56
CA LYS A 20 -1.58 -1.48 -12.01
C LYS A 20 -2.83 -1.07 -11.25
N LEU A 21 -3.79 -1.99 -11.06
CA LEU A 21 -5.01 -1.74 -10.29
C LEU A 21 -4.73 -1.46 -8.81
N SER A 22 -3.79 -2.17 -8.19
CA SER A 22 -3.42 -1.91 -6.80
C SER A 22 -2.81 -0.52 -6.63
N THR A 23 -1.92 -0.12 -7.55
CA THR A 23 -1.35 1.23 -7.57
C THR A 23 -2.43 2.29 -7.76
N LEU A 24 -3.40 2.07 -8.65
CA LEU A 24 -4.54 2.97 -8.84
C LEU A 24 -5.40 3.10 -7.58
N LEU A 25 -5.70 2.00 -6.89
CA LEU A 25 -6.44 2.01 -5.63
C LEU A 25 -5.70 2.82 -4.55
N ILE A 26 -4.38 2.66 -4.46
CA ILE A 26 -3.54 3.43 -3.54
C ILE A 26 -3.64 4.93 -3.83
N ILE A 27 -3.61 5.33 -5.10
CA ILE A 27 -3.76 6.73 -5.51
C ILE A 27 -5.14 7.26 -5.10
N PHE A 28 -6.21 6.50 -5.37
CA PHE A 28 -7.56 6.89 -4.95
C PHE A 28 -7.68 7.02 -3.43
N ASN A 29 -7.13 6.07 -2.67
CA ASN A 29 -7.07 6.15 -1.21
C ASN A 29 -6.34 7.40 -0.73
N PHE A 30 -5.20 7.72 -1.35
CA PHE A 30 -4.42 8.91 -1.02
C PHE A 30 -5.26 10.19 -1.20
N PHE A 31 -5.85 10.40 -2.38
CA PHE A 31 -6.62 11.62 -2.65
C PHE A 31 -7.94 11.68 -1.87
N LEU A 32 -8.58 10.54 -1.64
CA LEU A 32 -9.77 10.45 -0.78
C LEU A 32 -9.44 10.89 0.65
N LEU A 33 -8.34 10.37 1.23
CA LEU A 33 -7.86 10.80 2.53
C LEU A 33 -7.44 12.26 2.54
N TYR A 34 -6.80 12.74 1.47
CA TYR A 34 -6.39 14.13 1.37
C TYR A 34 -7.60 15.07 1.44
N GLN A 35 -8.71 14.74 0.78
CA GLN A 35 -9.97 15.48 0.91
C GLN A 35 -10.55 15.39 2.32
N LEU A 36 -10.55 14.21 2.93
CA LEU A 36 -11.05 13.99 4.30
C LEU A 36 -10.25 14.78 5.35
N VAL A 37 -8.92 14.73 5.30
CA VAL A 37 -8.01 15.48 6.18
C VAL A 37 -8.14 16.99 5.93
N SER A 38 -8.33 17.39 4.68
CA SER A 38 -8.53 18.80 4.30
C SER A 38 -9.95 19.31 4.56
N LYS A 39 -10.87 18.47 5.05
CA LYS A 39 -12.29 18.77 5.26
C LYS A 39 -13.00 19.29 3.99
N GLN A 40 -12.55 18.84 2.83
CA GLN A 40 -13.16 19.16 1.54
C GLN A 40 -14.37 18.26 1.29
N LYS A 41 -15.27 18.70 0.41
CA LYS A 41 -16.38 17.86 -0.06
C LYS A 41 -15.80 16.64 -0.78
N LEU A 42 -16.25 15.46 -0.38
CA LEU A 42 -15.84 14.20 -0.99
C LEU A 42 -16.25 14.16 -2.47
N SER A 43 -15.27 13.91 -3.33
CA SER A 43 -15.53 13.68 -4.75
C SER A 43 -16.15 12.30 -4.94
N MET A 44 -17.36 12.25 -5.51
CA MET A 44 -18.02 10.98 -5.86
C MET A 44 -17.16 10.13 -6.80
N PHE A 45 -16.35 10.77 -7.65
CA PHE A 45 -15.40 10.06 -8.51
C PHE A 45 -14.36 9.27 -7.71
N LEU A 46 -13.79 9.85 -6.65
CA LEU A 46 -12.79 9.16 -5.81
C LEU A 46 -13.43 8.04 -4.98
N VAL A 47 -14.64 8.26 -4.48
CA VAL A 47 -15.40 7.24 -3.75
C VAL A 47 -15.73 6.07 -4.68
N ALA A 48 -16.31 6.34 -5.85
CA ALA A 48 -16.63 5.33 -6.85
C ALA A 48 -15.37 4.60 -7.33
N GLY A 49 -14.27 5.32 -7.60
CA GLY A 49 -12.99 4.76 -8.00
C GLY A 49 -12.40 3.81 -6.94
N THR A 50 -12.51 4.18 -5.65
CA THR A 50 -12.07 3.33 -4.55
C THR A 50 -12.92 2.06 -4.45
N ILE A 51 -14.25 2.18 -4.51
CA ILE A 51 -15.18 1.04 -4.44
C ILE A 51 -14.95 0.08 -5.62
N LEU A 52 -14.90 0.62 -6.85
CA LEU A 52 -14.63 -0.18 -8.06
C LEU A 52 -13.25 -0.83 -8.01
N GLY A 53 -12.22 -0.10 -7.54
CA GLY A 53 -10.89 -0.65 -7.34
C GLY A 53 -10.86 -1.81 -6.36
N CYS A 54 -11.57 -1.70 -5.24
CA CYS A 54 -11.73 -2.79 -4.28
C CYS A 54 -12.46 -4.00 -4.89
N LEU A 55 -13.54 -3.79 -5.63
CA LEU A 55 -14.29 -4.86 -6.28
C LEU A 55 -13.45 -5.61 -7.32
N PHE A 56 -12.73 -4.89 -8.18
CA PHE A 56 -11.85 -5.52 -9.17
C PHE A 56 -10.68 -6.26 -8.53
N LEU A 57 -10.08 -5.71 -7.46
CA LEU A 57 -9.00 -6.40 -6.77
C LEU A 57 -9.49 -7.64 -6.02
N LEU A 58 -10.65 -7.61 -5.36
CA LEU A 58 -11.25 -8.82 -4.77
C LEU A 58 -11.51 -9.89 -5.85
N SER A 59 -12.05 -9.46 -6.99
CA SER A 59 -12.32 -10.31 -8.16
C SER A 59 -11.05 -10.95 -8.75
N MET A 60 -9.89 -10.30 -8.65
CA MET A 60 -8.59 -10.80 -9.14
C MET A 60 -7.71 -11.45 -8.05
N GLY A 61 -8.21 -11.60 -6.81
CA GLY A 61 -7.47 -12.18 -5.69
C GLY A 61 -6.47 -11.23 -5.01
N GLY A 62 -6.55 -9.93 -5.26
CA GLY A 62 -5.77 -8.86 -4.62
C GLY A 62 -6.31 -8.41 -3.25
N ARG A 63 -6.81 -9.35 -2.43
CA ARG A 63 -7.52 -9.08 -1.16
C ARG A 63 -6.74 -8.19 -0.18
N MET A 64 -5.41 -8.28 -0.16
CA MET A 64 -4.58 -7.49 0.77
C MET A 64 -4.63 -5.99 0.53
N TYR A 65 -4.69 -5.54 -0.73
CA TYR A 65 -4.81 -4.11 -1.04
C TYR A 65 -6.17 -3.56 -0.62
N VAL A 66 -7.20 -4.41 -0.61
CA VAL A 66 -8.53 -4.04 -0.11
C VAL A 66 -8.52 -3.95 1.40
N PHE A 67 -7.91 -4.92 2.10
CA PHE A 67 -7.69 -4.83 3.54
C PHE A 67 -6.87 -3.59 3.92
N GLN A 68 -5.83 -3.25 3.16
CA GLN A 68 -5.08 -2.02 3.35
C GLN A 68 -6.00 -0.79 3.31
N THR A 69 -6.93 -0.70 2.37
CA THR A 69 -7.94 0.38 2.33
C THR A 69 -8.74 0.46 3.63
N PHE A 70 -9.19 -0.67 4.18
CA PHE A 70 -9.91 -0.72 5.46
C PHE A 70 -9.04 -0.20 6.61
N VAL A 71 -7.78 -0.64 6.71
CA VAL A 71 -6.86 -0.20 7.78
C VAL A 71 -6.56 1.29 7.66
N VAL A 72 -6.31 1.79 6.46
CA VAL A 72 -6.07 3.22 6.18
C VAL A 72 -7.26 4.08 6.67
N LEU A 73 -8.49 3.67 6.38
CA LEU A 73 -9.70 4.35 6.86
C LEU A 73 -9.86 4.25 8.38
N LEU A 74 -9.50 3.11 8.97
CA LEU A 74 -9.51 2.92 10.42
C LEU A 74 -8.53 3.88 11.10
N VAL A 75 -7.28 3.96 10.62
CA VAL A 75 -6.26 4.88 11.15
C VAL A 75 -6.71 6.33 11.04
N PHE A 76 -7.32 6.73 9.91
CA PHE A 76 -7.91 8.06 9.77
C PHE A 76 -9.00 8.30 10.83
N LYS A 77 -9.93 7.37 11.02
CA LYS A 77 -11.05 7.51 11.97
C LYS A 77 -10.62 7.50 13.44
N THR A 78 -9.56 6.78 13.79
CA THR A 78 -9.04 6.75 15.17
C THR A 78 -8.16 7.96 15.48
N SER A 79 -7.31 8.39 14.55
CA SER A 79 -6.21 9.32 14.85
C SER A 79 -6.42 10.75 14.34
N PHE A 80 -7.21 10.95 13.27
CA PHE A 80 -7.33 12.24 12.58
C PHE A 80 -8.77 12.76 12.42
N SER A 81 -9.78 11.91 12.58
CA SER A 81 -11.18 12.34 12.52
C SER A 81 -11.61 13.08 13.80
N GLN A 82 -12.41 14.14 13.64
CA GLN A 82 -12.99 14.89 14.78
C GLN A 82 -13.94 14.01 15.61
N ALA A 83 -14.69 13.12 14.95
CA ALA A 83 -15.58 12.15 15.58
C ALA A 83 -14.90 10.77 15.60
N ARG A 84 -14.07 10.54 16.62
CA ARG A 84 -13.40 9.25 16.80
C ARG A 84 -14.42 8.14 17.03
N TRP A 85 -14.18 6.98 16.42
CA TRP A 85 -15.03 5.82 16.63
C TRP A 85 -14.79 5.22 18.01
N LYS A 86 -15.88 4.91 18.72
CA LYS A 86 -15.84 4.12 19.95
C LYS A 86 -15.40 2.69 19.65
N THR A 87 -14.84 2.00 20.64
CA THR A 87 -14.31 0.62 20.52
C THR A 87 -15.28 -0.34 19.85
N GLY A 88 -16.58 -0.28 20.17
CA GLY A 88 -17.59 -1.15 19.54
C GLY A 88 -17.72 -0.96 18.02
N LYS A 89 -17.69 0.29 17.53
CA LYS A 89 -17.75 0.57 16.08
C LYS A 89 -16.47 0.10 15.37
N LEU A 90 -15.32 0.19 16.03
CA LEU A 90 -14.06 -0.32 15.51
C LEU A 90 -14.09 -1.85 15.37
N LEU A 91 -14.57 -2.56 16.39
CA LEU A 91 -14.68 -4.02 16.34
C LEU A 91 -15.64 -4.49 15.24
N ILE A 92 -16.81 -3.85 15.11
CA ILE A 92 -17.76 -4.16 14.02
C ILE A 92 -17.10 -3.94 12.66
N PHE A 93 -16.36 -2.84 12.49
CA PHE A 93 -15.68 -2.55 11.22
C PHE A 93 -14.60 -3.58 10.89
N ILE A 94 -13.75 -3.95 11.86
CA ILE A 94 -12.73 -4.99 11.69
C ILE A 94 -13.39 -6.32 11.32
N PHE A 95 -14.42 -6.72 12.08
CA PHE A 95 -15.14 -7.98 11.85
C PHE A 95 -15.81 -8.01 10.48
N SER A 96 -16.39 -6.88 10.03
CA SER A 96 -16.98 -6.77 8.69
C SER A 96 -15.95 -6.94 7.59
N GLY A 97 -14.75 -6.36 7.74
CA GLY A 97 -13.66 -6.56 6.78
C GLY A 97 -13.23 -8.01 6.69
N LEU A 98 -13.10 -8.68 7.85
CA LEU A 98 -12.74 -10.10 7.91
C LEU A 98 -13.78 -11.00 7.23
N LEU A 99 -15.08 -10.77 7.49
CA LEU A 99 -16.17 -11.51 6.86
C LEU A 99 -16.17 -11.34 5.34
N ILE A 100 -16.02 -10.10 4.85
CA ILE A 100 -15.95 -9.82 3.41
C ILE A 100 -14.77 -10.57 2.79
N GLY A 101 -13.58 -10.48 3.39
CA GLY A 101 -12.39 -11.17 2.88
C GLY A 101 -12.53 -12.69 2.87
N ALA A 102 -13.13 -13.28 3.91
CA ALA A 102 -13.39 -14.71 3.98
C ALA A 102 -14.41 -15.17 2.92
N ALA A 103 -15.51 -14.43 2.76
CA ALA A 103 -16.55 -14.74 1.76
C ALA A 103 -15.98 -14.72 0.32
N PHE A 104 -15.22 -13.69 -0.03
CA PHE A 104 -14.57 -13.61 -1.35
C PHE A 104 -13.46 -14.66 -1.52
N GLY A 105 -12.73 -14.99 -0.46
CA GLY A 105 -11.73 -16.07 -0.47
C GLY A 105 -12.36 -17.43 -0.79
N LEU A 106 -13.45 -17.77 -0.11
CA LEU A 106 -14.22 -19.00 -0.34
C LEU A 106 -14.84 -19.06 -1.74
N TRP A 107 -15.44 -17.96 -2.17
CA TRP A 107 -16.05 -17.87 -3.50
C TRP A 107 -15.04 -18.15 -4.61
N ARG A 108 -13.83 -17.58 -4.49
CA ARG A 108 -12.74 -17.78 -5.45
C ARG A 108 -12.17 -19.20 -5.42
N MET A 109 -12.24 -19.87 -4.27
CA MET A 109 -11.85 -21.29 -4.15
C MET A 109 -12.86 -22.24 -4.81
N GLY A 110 -14.00 -21.75 -5.31
CA GLY A 110 -15.04 -22.59 -5.93
C GLY A 110 -15.68 -23.58 -4.96
N SER A 111 -15.52 -23.33 -3.65
CA SER A 111 -15.96 -24.24 -2.61
C SER A 111 -17.34 -23.86 -2.08
N SER A 112 -18.10 -24.87 -1.64
CA SER A 112 -19.25 -24.67 -0.75
C SER A 112 -18.86 -23.83 0.48
N LEU A 113 -19.78 -22.98 0.94
CA LEU A 113 -19.63 -22.13 2.12
C LEU A 113 -19.65 -23.01 3.38
N GLY A 114 -18.50 -23.59 3.73
CA GLY A 114 -18.27 -24.31 4.97
C GLY A 114 -17.42 -23.49 5.94
N VAL A 115 -17.82 -23.46 7.21
CA VAL A 115 -17.09 -22.74 8.29
C VAL A 115 -15.64 -23.22 8.39
N GLU A 116 -15.40 -24.52 8.23
CA GLU A 116 -14.06 -25.14 8.23
C GLU A 116 -13.15 -24.59 7.13
N LYS A 117 -13.70 -24.38 5.94
CA LYS A 117 -12.94 -23.86 4.79
C LYS A 117 -12.72 -22.36 4.90
N ALA A 118 -13.64 -21.64 5.54
CA ALA A 118 -13.47 -20.23 5.88
C ALA A 118 -12.28 -20.08 6.85
N ALA A 119 -12.27 -20.90 7.90
CA ALA A 119 -11.20 -20.96 8.89
C ALA A 119 -9.87 -21.35 8.23
N TYR A 120 -9.86 -22.37 7.36
CA TYR A 120 -8.67 -22.73 6.59
C TYR A 120 -8.16 -21.55 5.75
N SER A 121 -9.01 -20.87 4.99
CA SER A 121 -8.59 -19.72 4.16
C SER A 121 -7.99 -18.58 4.99
N PHE A 122 -8.47 -18.41 6.23
CA PHE A 122 -7.98 -17.40 7.16
C PHE A 122 -6.61 -17.78 7.76
N PHE A 123 -6.45 -19.00 8.26
CA PHE A 123 -5.21 -19.47 8.86
C PHE A 123 -4.13 -19.85 7.85
N ALA A 124 -4.51 -20.17 6.61
CA ALA A 124 -3.59 -20.52 5.56
C ALA A 124 -2.59 -19.40 5.27
N GLU A 125 -3.02 -18.13 5.24
CA GLU A 125 -2.12 -17.03 4.89
C GLU A 125 -1.01 -16.81 5.94
N PRO A 126 -1.30 -16.68 7.26
CA PRO A 126 -0.24 -16.62 8.28
C PRO A 126 0.65 -17.87 8.28
N THR A 127 0.06 -19.05 8.07
CA THR A 127 0.82 -20.31 8.05
C THR A 127 1.80 -20.33 6.87
N PHE A 128 1.34 -19.98 5.67
CA PHE A 128 2.20 -19.90 4.47
C PHE A 128 3.29 -18.84 4.60
N THR A 129 3.03 -17.71 5.25
CA THR A 129 4.10 -16.74 5.53
C THR A 129 5.18 -17.32 6.44
N TRP A 130 4.81 -18.15 7.42
CA TRP A 130 5.75 -18.70 8.40
C TRP A 130 6.64 -19.84 7.84
N PHE A 131 6.22 -20.51 6.77
CA PHE A 131 7.05 -21.52 6.09
C PHE A 131 8.43 -21.00 5.68
N SER A 132 8.52 -19.72 5.32
CA SER A 132 9.79 -19.06 5.00
C SER A 132 10.75 -18.95 6.19
N THR A 133 10.21 -18.83 7.41
CA THR A 133 11.01 -18.84 8.65
C THR A 133 11.46 -20.24 9.00
N ILE A 134 10.57 -21.23 8.86
CA ILE A 134 10.89 -22.63 9.15
C ILE A 134 11.99 -23.15 8.21
N SER A 135 11.85 -22.93 6.90
CA SER A 135 12.87 -23.35 5.91
C SER A 135 14.21 -22.65 6.13
N TYR A 136 14.19 -21.37 6.50
CA TYR A 136 15.43 -20.66 6.84
C TYR A 136 16.14 -21.29 8.03
N LEU A 137 15.42 -21.50 9.13
CA LEU A 137 15.95 -22.05 10.39
C LEU A 137 16.43 -23.50 10.26
N SER A 138 15.84 -24.29 9.35
CA SER A 138 16.26 -25.68 9.15
C SER A 138 17.60 -25.81 8.45
N SER A 139 17.94 -24.85 7.58
CA SER A 139 19.03 -25.00 6.62
C SER A 139 20.16 -23.98 6.81
N ASN A 140 19.97 -22.97 7.65
CA ASN A 140 20.91 -21.86 7.78
C ASN A 140 21.15 -21.47 9.24
N GLU A 141 22.36 -21.01 9.50
CA GLU A 141 22.70 -20.37 10.77
C GLU A 141 22.14 -18.96 10.83
N VAL A 142 21.78 -18.51 12.04
CA VAL A 142 21.27 -17.16 12.29
C VAL A 142 22.45 -16.22 12.54
N PRO A 143 22.82 -15.35 11.58
CA PRO A 143 23.93 -14.43 11.75
C PRO A 143 23.57 -13.32 12.75
N LEU A 144 24.57 -12.84 13.49
CA LEU A 144 24.40 -11.68 14.37
C LEU A 144 24.19 -10.39 13.56
N LEU A 145 24.96 -10.22 12.49
CA LEU A 145 24.90 -9.12 11.54
C LEU A 145 24.98 -9.66 10.11
N SER A 146 24.16 -9.10 9.23
CA SER A 146 24.17 -9.39 7.79
C SER A 146 24.19 -8.10 6.99
N PHE A 147 24.72 -8.17 5.77
CA PHE A 147 24.70 -7.03 4.86
C PHE A 147 23.36 -6.96 4.12
N PRO A 148 22.66 -5.80 4.15
CA PRO A 148 21.28 -5.70 3.69
C PRO A 148 21.18 -5.48 2.17
N SER A 149 21.73 -6.42 1.38
CA SER A 149 21.75 -6.36 -0.09
C SER A 149 20.34 -6.24 -0.68
N ASN A 150 19.38 -7.02 -0.20
CA ASN A 150 18.01 -6.99 -0.71
C ASN A 150 17.33 -5.65 -0.39
N PHE A 151 17.52 -5.11 0.83
CA PHE A 151 17.03 -3.77 1.17
C PHE A 151 17.68 -2.68 0.31
N ILE A 152 19.00 -2.67 0.09
CA ILE A 152 19.66 -1.62 -0.70
C ILE A 152 19.26 -1.71 -2.18
N THR A 153 19.34 -2.91 -2.77
CA THR A 153 19.03 -3.13 -4.19
C THR A 153 17.55 -2.92 -4.51
N SER A 154 16.66 -3.01 -3.52
CA SER A 154 15.24 -2.70 -3.68
C SER A 154 14.96 -1.26 -4.12
N PHE A 155 15.83 -0.30 -3.79
CA PHE A 155 15.68 1.09 -4.21
C PHE A 155 15.84 1.25 -5.74
N LEU A 156 16.54 0.32 -6.40
CA LEU A 156 16.64 0.30 -7.86
C LEU A 156 15.26 0.08 -8.52
N ASN A 157 14.33 -0.56 -7.81
CA ASN A 157 12.95 -0.78 -8.28
C ASN A 157 12.07 0.49 -8.27
N LEU A 158 12.58 1.60 -7.72
CA LEU A 158 11.94 2.92 -7.80
C LEU A 158 12.08 3.53 -9.20
N VAL A 159 13.15 3.19 -9.92
CA VAL A 159 13.38 3.70 -11.27
C VAL A 159 12.43 2.99 -12.24
N PRO A 160 11.64 3.73 -13.05
CA PRO A 160 10.80 3.11 -14.07
C PRO A 160 11.66 2.32 -15.05
N ASN A 161 11.26 1.06 -15.30
CA ASN A 161 11.93 0.19 -16.29
C ASN A 161 11.93 0.75 -17.72
N THR A 162 11.17 1.82 -17.98
CA THR A 162 11.15 2.55 -19.25
C THR A 162 12.48 3.25 -19.53
N PHE A 163 13.20 3.69 -18.49
CA PHE A 163 14.50 4.36 -18.65
C PHE A 163 15.65 3.35 -18.63
N PHE A 164 15.68 2.46 -17.64
CA PHE A 164 16.70 1.42 -17.50
C PHE A 164 16.11 0.18 -16.79
N SER A 165 16.41 -1.02 -17.31
CA SER A 165 15.95 -2.29 -16.72
C SER A 165 16.92 -2.75 -15.63
N PHE A 166 16.71 -2.28 -14.39
CA PHE A 166 17.52 -2.69 -13.23
C PHE A 166 17.11 -4.04 -12.62
N LYS A 167 16.11 -4.73 -13.19
CA LYS A 167 15.61 -6.02 -12.68
C LYS A 167 16.70 -7.07 -12.38
N PRO A 168 17.75 -7.23 -13.21
CA PRO A 168 18.80 -8.23 -12.93
C PRO A 168 19.63 -7.92 -11.68
N TYR A 169 19.66 -6.66 -11.24
CA TYR A 169 20.45 -6.22 -10.10
C TYR A 169 19.67 -6.21 -8.78
N ILE A 170 18.37 -6.53 -8.81
CA ILE A 170 17.53 -6.61 -7.62
C ILE A 170 17.72 -7.99 -7.01
N VAL A 171 18.38 -8.04 -5.86
CA VAL A 171 18.64 -9.28 -5.13
C VAL A 171 17.38 -9.65 -4.33
N SER A 172 16.85 -10.86 -4.52
CA SER A 172 15.70 -11.35 -3.76
C SER A 172 16.17 -12.00 -2.44
N THR A 173 15.31 -12.04 -1.43
CA THR A 173 15.60 -12.69 -0.14
C THR A 173 16.02 -14.15 -0.33
N ALA A 174 15.34 -14.86 -1.23
CA ALA A 174 15.63 -16.26 -1.57
C ALA A 174 17.02 -16.46 -2.20
N SER A 175 17.57 -15.46 -2.90
CA SER A 175 18.89 -15.55 -3.53
C SER A 175 20.06 -15.31 -2.57
N MET A 176 19.80 -14.85 -1.34
CA MET A 176 20.83 -14.54 -0.35
C MET A 176 21.19 -15.74 0.53
N VAL A 177 20.46 -16.85 0.41
CA VAL A 177 20.46 -17.93 1.39
C VAL A 177 20.28 -19.29 0.72
N ASN A 178 20.82 -20.35 1.32
CA ASN A 178 20.62 -21.73 0.86
C ASN A 178 19.27 -22.28 1.35
N ASP A 179 18.53 -22.99 0.49
CA ASP A 179 17.26 -23.66 0.80
C ASP A 179 16.21 -22.78 1.51
N TYR A 180 15.77 -21.73 0.82
CA TYR A 180 14.70 -20.85 1.28
C TYR A 180 13.41 -21.08 0.47
N GLN A 181 12.31 -21.41 1.14
CA GLN A 181 11.00 -21.61 0.50
C GLN A 181 10.00 -20.52 0.90
N ASN A 182 9.46 -19.82 -0.10
CA ASN A 182 8.40 -18.83 0.10
C ASN A 182 7.15 -19.17 -0.73
N PRO A 183 6.28 -20.06 -0.21
CA PRO A 183 5.04 -20.41 -0.88
C PRO A 183 4.25 -19.15 -1.26
N LEU A 184 3.75 -19.09 -2.50
CA LEU A 184 2.98 -17.96 -3.04
C LEU A 184 3.74 -16.62 -3.10
N GLY A 185 5.07 -16.63 -2.92
CA GLY A 185 5.92 -15.43 -2.91
C GLY A 185 5.76 -14.57 -1.65
N ALA A 186 5.21 -15.15 -0.58
CA ALA A 186 5.05 -14.47 0.71
C ALA A 186 6.26 -14.77 1.61
N ASP A 187 6.89 -13.72 2.10
CA ASP A 187 8.02 -13.78 3.02
C ASP A 187 7.57 -13.41 4.43
N SER A 188 8.06 -14.13 5.44
CA SER A 188 7.90 -13.74 6.83
C SER A 188 8.69 -12.46 7.10
N VAL A 189 8.13 -11.57 7.91
CA VAL A 189 8.85 -10.40 8.43
C VAL A 189 10.15 -10.78 9.13
N TRP A 190 10.11 -11.91 9.85
CA TRP A 190 11.22 -12.35 10.68
C TRP A 190 12.37 -12.81 9.79
N SER A 191 12.10 -13.68 8.81
CA SER A 191 13.13 -14.14 7.87
C SER A 191 13.68 -12.97 7.06
N THR A 192 12.82 -12.07 6.60
CA THR A 192 13.22 -10.89 5.84
C THR A 192 14.20 -10.00 6.61
N PHE A 193 14.00 -9.78 7.91
CA PHE A 193 14.91 -8.96 8.71
C PHE A 193 16.19 -9.68 9.07
N VAL A 194 16.10 -10.94 9.51
CA VAL A 194 17.28 -11.72 9.91
C VAL A 194 18.22 -11.92 8.71
N ILE A 195 17.68 -12.21 7.52
CA ILE A 195 18.47 -12.39 6.30
C ILE A 195 19.16 -11.08 5.88
N ASN A 196 18.49 -9.93 6.03
CA ASN A 196 19.03 -8.64 5.61
C ASN A 196 20.00 -8.02 6.62
N PHE A 197 19.69 -8.10 7.92
CA PHE A 197 20.40 -7.32 8.94
C PHE A 197 21.03 -8.19 10.04
N GLY A 198 20.76 -9.50 10.07
CA GLY A 198 21.11 -10.36 11.20
C GLY A 198 20.21 -10.11 12.41
N SER A 199 20.36 -10.91 13.46
CA SER A 199 19.51 -10.82 14.67
C SER A 199 19.64 -9.46 15.37
N LEU A 200 20.87 -8.99 15.60
CA LEU A 200 21.14 -7.70 16.26
C LEU A 200 20.76 -6.52 15.35
N GLY A 201 21.10 -6.60 14.07
CA GLY A 201 20.76 -5.56 13.10
C GLY A 201 19.25 -5.42 12.90
N SER A 202 18.48 -6.52 13.02
CA SER A 202 17.02 -6.49 12.99
C SER A 202 16.43 -5.68 14.14
N CYS A 203 16.96 -5.84 15.36
CA CYS A 203 16.54 -5.05 16.53
C CYS A 203 16.82 -3.56 16.32
N ILE A 204 18.01 -3.23 15.81
CA ILE A 204 18.39 -1.85 15.49
C ILE A 204 17.45 -1.27 14.42
N PHE A 205 17.19 -2.03 13.35
CA PHE A 205 16.29 -1.62 12.27
C PHE A 205 14.86 -1.33 12.78
N LEU A 206 14.33 -2.18 13.65
CA LEU A 206 13.01 -1.97 14.27
C LEU A 206 12.99 -0.71 15.16
N CYS A 207 14.05 -0.49 15.95
CA CYS A 207 14.17 0.71 16.77
C CYS A 207 14.19 1.99 15.92
N VAL A 208 15.02 2.00 14.86
CA VAL A 208 15.11 3.11 13.90
C VAL A 208 13.77 3.32 13.19
N THR A 209 13.09 2.24 12.79
CA THR A 209 11.76 2.32 12.16
C THR A 209 10.74 2.96 13.11
N GLY A 210 10.76 2.61 14.40
CA GLY A 210 9.92 3.23 15.42
C GLY A 210 10.19 4.73 15.58
N PHE A 211 11.47 5.12 15.58
CA PHE A 211 11.86 6.54 15.62
C PHE A 211 11.37 7.30 14.38
N ILE A 212 11.55 6.72 13.18
CA ILE A 212 11.06 7.29 11.92
C ILE A 212 9.54 7.46 11.94
N LEU A 213 8.78 6.46 12.42
CA LEU A 213 7.32 6.56 12.53
C LEU A 213 6.90 7.68 13.50
N ASN A 214 7.61 7.85 14.61
CA ASN A 214 7.36 8.96 15.54
C ASN A 214 7.68 10.32 14.90
N TYR A 215 8.77 10.41 14.15
CA TYR A 215 9.11 11.62 13.41
C TYR A 215 8.06 11.95 12.33
N LEU A 216 7.60 10.96 11.56
CA LEU A 216 6.51 11.10 10.60
C LEU A 216 5.20 11.52 11.29
N ARG A 217 4.93 11.02 12.50
CA ARG A 217 3.79 11.48 13.30
C ARG A 217 3.91 12.96 13.66
N HIS A 218 5.09 13.46 13.99
CA HIS A 218 5.31 14.88 14.24
C HIS A 218 5.07 15.71 12.95
N LEU A 219 5.64 15.30 11.82
CA LEU A 219 5.40 15.95 10.52
C LEU A 219 3.94 15.91 10.09
N SER A 220 3.20 14.86 10.45
CA SER A 220 1.76 14.72 10.18
C SER A 220 0.93 15.83 10.79
N ALA A 221 1.40 16.46 11.87
CA ALA A 221 0.72 17.59 12.50
C ALA A 221 0.94 18.91 11.73
N GLN A 222 2.01 19.02 10.95
CA GLN A 222 2.42 20.26 10.29
C GLN A 222 1.83 20.38 8.86
N SER A 223 1.68 19.27 8.15
CA SER A 223 1.22 19.26 6.76
C SER A 223 0.15 18.20 6.51
N ARG A 224 -0.89 18.59 5.76
CA ARG A 224 -1.96 17.67 5.33
C ARG A 224 -1.44 16.53 4.45
N PHE A 225 -0.45 16.83 3.61
CA PHE A 225 0.21 15.83 2.79
C PHE A 225 0.92 14.79 3.66
N MET A 226 1.68 15.23 4.66
CA MET A 226 2.38 14.36 5.60
C MET A 226 1.40 13.59 6.50
N ALA A 227 0.24 14.16 6.82
CA ALA A 227 -0.84 13.45 7.50
C ALA A 227 -1.36 12.27 6.70
N VAL A 228 -1.68 12.47 5.42
CA VAL A 228 -2.11 11.38 4.54
C VAL A 228 -1.00 10.34 4.37
N TYR A 229 0.23 10.80 4.14
CA TYR A 229 1.39 9.91 4.02
C TYR A 229 1.55 9.01 5.25
N TYR A 230 1.53 9.60 6.45
CA TYR A 230 1.59 8.86 7.70
C TYR A 230 0.45 7.82 7.84
N ILE A 231 -0.80 8.20 7.52
CA ILE A 231 -1.95 7.29 7.55
C ILE A 231 -1.74 6.10 6.59
N MET A 232 -1.23 6.36 5.38
CA MET A 232 -0.96 5.32 4.38
C MET A 232 0.15 4.37 4.83
N VAL A 233 1.23 4.89 5.43
CA VAL A 233 2.30 4.09 6.04
C VAL A 233 1.74 3.20 7.15
N CYS A 234 0.97 3.76 8.09
CA CYS A 234 0.34 2.98 9.15
C CYS A 234 -0.64 1.92 8.62
N GLY A 235 -1.36 2.21 7.53
CA GLY A 235 -2.29 1.27 6.90
C GLY A 235 -1.61 0.09 6.22
N MET A 236 -0.35 0.25 5.82
CA MET A 236 0.47 -0.76 5.18
C MET A 236 1.09 -1.75 6.18
N LEU A 237 1.39 -1.29 7.40
CA LEU A 237 2.12 -2.07 8.41
C LEU A 237 1.47 -3.43 8.76
N PRO A 238 0.15 -3.56 8.99
CA PRO A 238 -0.39 -4.84 9.46
C PRO A 238 -0.34 -5.99 8.46
N PHE A 239 -0.26 -5.69 7.16
CA PHE A 239 -0.39 -6.71 6.10
C PHE A 239 0.81 -6.78 5.17
N GLN A 240 1.23 -5.66 4.58
CA GLN A 240 2.33 -5.71 3.60
C GLN A 240 3.67 -5.90 4.31
N PHE A 241 3.91 -5.21 5.41
CA PHE A 241 5.16 -5.34 6.16
C PHE A 241 5.40 -6.75 6.71
N PHE A 242 4.33 -7.50 7.01
CA PHE A 242 4.43 -8.85 7.56
C PHE A 242 4.53 -9.98 6.52
N ARG A 243 4.39 -9.64 5.22
CA ARG A 243 4.19 -10.62 4.14
C ARG A 243 5.04 -10.35 2.90
N ASP A 244 5.22 -9.08 2.55
CA ASP A 244 5.88 -8.67 1.31
C ASP A 244 7.34 -8.30 1.58
N GLY A 245 8.24 -8.74 0.70
CA GLY A 245 9.66 -8.37 0.78
C GLY A 245 9.94 -6.88 0.49
N PHE A 246 11.15 -6.42 0.86
CA PHE A 246 11.53 -5.00 0.79
C PHE A 246 11.36 -4.35 -0.59
N TYR A 247 11.49 -5.12 -1.67
CA TYR A 247 11.28 -4.62 -3.04
C TYR A 247 9.87 -4.08 -3.32
N ILE A 248 8.84 -4.65 -2.67
CA ILE A 248 7.48 -4.12 -2.72
C ILE A 248 7.37 -3.00 -1.71
N LEU A 249 7.86 -3.21 -0.47
CA LEU A 249 7.68 -2.25 0.62
C LEU A 249 8.26 -0.87 0.26
N ASN A 250 9.51 -0.83 -0.18
CA ASN A 250 10.19 0.43 -0.51
C ASN A 250 9.53 1.11 -1.71
N LYS A 251 9.08 0.34 -2.70
CA LYS A 251 8.33 0.90 -3.82
C LYS A 251 7.00 1.52 -3.38
N GLN A 252 6.28 0.87 -2.47
CA GLN A 252 5.04 1.42 -1.93
C GLN A 252 5.30 2.70 -1.12
N LEU A 253 6.25 2.64 -0.19
CA LEU A 253 6.56 3.75 0.73
C LEU A 253 7.11 4.99 0.02
N PHE A 254 8.07 4.82 -0.89
CA PHE A 254 8.77 5.96 -1.51
C PHE A 254 8.12 6.38 -2.82
N PHE A 255 7.71 5.43 -3.67
CA PHE A 255 7.13 5.80 -4.96
C PHE A 255 5.62 6.03 -4.86
N ASN A 256 4.85 5.02 -4.46
CA ASN A 256 3.39 5.09 -4.55
C ASN A 256 2.74 6.02 -3.52
N PHE A 257 3.27 6.10 -2.29
CA PHE A 257 2.69 6.92 -1.23
C PHE A 257 3.27 8.34 -1.16
N LEU A 258 4.51 8.53 -1.60
CA LEU A 258 5.25 9.78 -1.46
C LEU A 258 5.45 10.49 -2.81
N LEU A 259 6.32 9.95 -3.68
CA LEU A 259 6.72 10.63 -4.92
C LEU A 259 5.55 10.82 -5.88
N LEU A 260 4.76 9.77 -6.15
CA LEU A 260 3.70 9.82 -7.14
C LEU A 260 2.59 10.82 -6.74
N PRO A 261 2.04 10.80 -5.51
CA PRO A 261 1.08 11.81 -5.10
C PRO A 261 1.67 13.23 -5.04
N ALA A 262 2.94 13.38 -4.65
CA ALA A 262 3.61 14.68 -4.64
C ALA A 262 3.73 15.26 -6.06
N ILE A 263 4.12 14.45 -7.05
CA ILE A 263 4.18 14.85 -8.46
C ILE A 263 2.79 15.23 -8.96
N LEU A 264 1.76 14.42 -8.68
CA LEU A 264 0.39 14.70 -9.13
C LEU A 264 -0.15 16.01 -8.53
N LEU A 265 0.10 16.26 -7.23
CA LEU A 265 -0.28 17.52 -6.59
C LEU A 265 0.51 18.71 -7.15
N GLY A 266 1.81 18.53 -7.39
CA GLY A 266 2.68 19.56 -7.98
C GLY A 266 2.21 19.97 -9.38
N VAL A 267 1.94 18.99 -10.26
CA VAL A 267 1.40 19.22 -11.60
C VAL A 267 0.03 19.90 -11.52
N THR A 268 -0.85 19.44 -10.64
CA THR A 268 -2.18 20.05 -10.46
C THR A 268 -2.06 21.52 -10.06
N ASN A 269 -1.18 21.84 -9.12
CA ASN A 269 -0.96 23.22 -8.68
C ASN A 269 -0.38 24.10 -9.79
N LEU A 270 0.54 23.55 -10.62
CA LEU A 270 1.12 24.25 -11.76
C LEU A 270 0.06 24.56 -12.83
N VAL A 271 -0.80 23.59 -13.14
CA VAL A 271 -1.93 23.79 -14.09
C VAL A 271 -2.90 24.84 -13.56
N LEU A 272 -3.29 24.77 -12.28
CA LEU A 272 -4.17 25.76 -11.67
C LEU A 272 -3.55 27.17 -11.67
N PHE A 273 -2.25 27.27 -11.43
CA PHE A 273 -1.52 28.53 -11.53
C PHE A 273 -1.57 29.10 -12.95
N GLY A 274 -1.34 28.26 -13.97
CA GLY A 274 -1.44 28.66 -15.38
C GLY A 274 -2.84 29.18 -15.75
N ILE A 275 -3.90 28.46 -15.35
CA ILE A 275 -5.29 28.86 -15.61
C ILE A 275 -5.62 30.19 -14.94
N ARG A 276 -5.22 30.38 -13.66
CA ARG A 276 -5.43 31.64 -12.94
C ARG A 276 -4.71 32.81 -13.62
N ARG A 277 -3.50 32.59 -14.13
CA ARG A 277 -2.74 33.61 -14.85
C ARG A 277 -3.44 34.02 -16.15
N ILE A 278 -3.94 33.07 -16.92
CA ILE A 278 -4.69 33.34 -18.16
C ILE A 278 -5.99 34.09 -17.87
N SER A 279 -6.74 33.64 -16.85
CA SER A 279 -7.97 34.32 -16.42
C SER A 279 -7.73 35.77 -16.01
N ASN A 280 -6.66 36.03 -15.25
CA ASN A 280 -6.33 37.39 -14.79
C ASN A 280 -5.93 38.31 -15.96
N ILE A 281 -5.24 37.80 -16.98
CA ILE A 281 -4.89 38.55 -18.19
C ILE A 281 -6.15 38.90 -18.99
N SER A 282 -7.07 37.95 -19.15
CA SER A 282 -8.34 38.18 -19.86
C SER A 282 -9.23 39.22 -19.16
N SER A 283 -9.26 39.26 -17.82
CA SER A 283 -10.01 40.27 -17.07
C SER A 283 -9.37 41.66 -17.09
N SER A 284 -8.06 41.77 -17.36
CA SER A 284 -7.37 43.06 -17.49
C SER A 284 -7.51 43.72 -18.86
N GLN A 285 -8.01 43.00 -19.86
CA GLN A 285 -8.24 43.52 -21.21
C GLN A 285 -9.68 44.03 -21.44
N THR A 286 -10.61 43.80 -20.52
CA THR A 286 -12.02 44.22 -20.66
C THR A 286 -12.37 45.59 -20.06
N LEU A 287 -11.38 46.37 -19.61
CA LEU A 287 -11.53 47.78 -19.18
C LEU A 287 -10.27 48.52 -19.67
N PRO A 288 -10.34 49.43 -20.68
CA PRO A 288 -11.16 50.66 -20.64
C PRO A 288 -11.79 51.11 -21.98
N SER A 289 -13.03 51.63 -21.96
CA SER A 289 -13.48 52.79 -22.78
C SER A 289 -14.94 53.16 -22.48
N VAL A 290 -15.24 53.60 -21.27
CA VAL A 290 -16.35 54.53 -21.04
C VAL A 290 -15.84 55.53 -20.00
N ALA A 291 -15.21 56.57 -20.49
CA ALA A 291 -15.00 57.82 -19.77
C ALA A 291 -15.21 58.92 -20.81
N ASP A 292 -16.47 59.33 -20.89
CA ASP A 292 -16.94 60.71 -21.03
C ASP A 292 -16.06 61.69 -21.84
N GLU A 293 -16.53 62.00 -23.06
CA GLU A 293 -16.64 63.36 -23.61
C GLU A 293 -17.89 63.46 -24.49
#